data_AF-A0A7W0WFH2-F1
#
_entry.id   AF-A0A7W0WFH2-F1
#
_cell.length_a   1.000
_cell.length_b   1.000
_cell.length_c   1.000
_cell.angle_alpha   90.00
_cell.angle_beta   90.00
_cell.angle_gamma   90.00
#
_symmetry.space_group_name_H-M   'P 1'
#
loop_
_entity.id
_entity.type
_entity.pdbx_description
1 polymer ?
#
loop_
_entity_poly.entity_id
_entity_poly.type
_entity_poly.pdbx_seq_one_letter_code
_entity_poly.pdbx_strand_id
1 'polypeptide(L)'
;MLRTVTATRYVTPLREGGSLPAIVEADDFGTYVLKFRGAGQGRKALVAELVAGEIARRLDLLVPEVVLACLAPELGRSEPDPEIQDLLKRSAGLNLALDYLPGSLGFDPLVGPPDSGLASRIVWFDALVTNVDRTPRNTNLLVWHDRLWLIDHGASLY
;
A
#
# COMPACT_ATOMS: atom_id res chain seq x y z
N MET A 1 6.29 8.29 -15.35
CA MET A 1 6.71 9.23 -14.28
C MET A 1 5.70 9.10 -13.16
N LEU A 2 6.13 9.06 -11.90
CA LEU A 2 5.20 8.95 -10.77
C LEU A 2 4.30 10.18 -10.72
N ARG A 3 3.00 9.94 -10.59
CA ARG A 3 2.02 11.02 -10.43
C ARG A 3 2.07 11.55 -9.00
N THR A 4 1.72 12.82 -8.85
CA THR A 4 1.47 13.42 -7.55
C THR A 4 0.02 13.87 -7.50
N VAL A 5 -0.66 13.49 -6.44
CA VAL A 5 -2.06 13.85 -6.17
C VAL A 5 -2.16 14.60 -4.84
N THR A 6 -3.21 15.40 -4.67
CA THR A 6 -3.50 16.09 -3.41
C THR A 6 -4.65 15.39 -2.72
N ALA A 7 -4.45 14.91 -1.49
CA ALA A 7 -5.52 14.31 -0.71
C ALA A 7 -6.56 15.40 -0.34
N THR A 8 -7.80 15.19 -0.76
CA THR A 8 -8.93 16.14 -0.58
C THR A 8 -9.86 15.70 0.55
N ARG A 9 -9.95 14.40 0.83
CA ARG A 9 -10.77 13.88 1.93
C ARG A 9 -10.11 12.67 2.60
N TYR A 10 -10.08 12.70 3.93
CA TYR A 10 -9.77 11.53 4.75
C TYR A 10 -11.06 10.72 4.96
N VAL A 11 -11.09 9.48 4.48
CA VAL A 11 -12.31 8.66 4.45
C VAL A 11 -12.40 7.77 5.67
N THR A 12 -11.44 6.86 5.85
CA THR A 12 -11.43 5.94 6.99
C THR A 12 -10.02 5.40 7.25
N PRO A 13 -9.61 5.19 8.50
CA PRO A 13 -8.42 4.42 8.81
C PRO A 13 -8.64 2.94 8.46
N LEU A 14 -7.57 2.29 7.99
CA LEU A 14 -7.45 0.84 7.90
C LEU A 14 -6.69 0.37 9.13
N ARG A 15 -7.42 -0.23 10.08
CA ARG A 15 -6.86 -0.66 11.38
C ARG A 15 -6.14 -2.01 11.26
N GLU A 16 -5.25 -2.12 10.29
CA GLU A 16 -4.45 -3.31 10.04
C GLU A 16 -2.96 -2.99 10.25
N GLY A 17 -2.32 -3.79 11.11
CA GLY A 17 -0.89 -3.68 11.38
C GLY A 17 -0.46 -2.39 12.11
N GLY A 18 0.85 -2.21 12.24
CA GLY A 18 1.45 -1.08 12.97
C GLY A 18 1.65 0.21 12.16
N SER A 19 1.31 0.21 10.87
CA SER A 19 1.47 1.38 9.98
C SER A 19 0.23 2.26 9.89
N LEU A 20 -0.93 1.75 10.31
CA LEU A 20 -2.24 2.42 10.35
C LEU A 20 -2.54 3.22 9.07
N PRO A 21 -2.52 2.61 7.86
CA PRO A 21 -2.82 3.32 6.63
C PRO A 21 -4.28 3.80 6.61
N ALA A 22 -4.64 4.65 5.65
CA ALA A 22 -6.00 5.16 5.54
C ALA A 22 -6.47 5.28 4.09
N ILE A 23 -7.77 5.15 3.88
CA ILE A 23 -8.39 5.48 2.60
C ILE A 23 -8.56 6.99 2.52
N VAL A 24 -8.11 7.58 1.42
CA VAL A 24 -8.28 9.01 1.09
C VAL A 24 -8.85 9.16 -0.32
N GLU A 25 -9.60 10.23 -0.54
CA GLU A 25 -9.90 10.73 -1.89
C GLU A 25 -8.90 11.81 -2.27
N ALA A 26 -8.65 11.96 -3.57
CA ALA A 26 -7.74 12.97 -4.10
C ALA A 26 -8.40 13.93 -5.10
N ASP A 27 -7.63 14.92 -5.54
CA ASP A 27 -8.02 15.97 -6.50
C ASP A 27 -8.25 15.46 -7.93
N ASP A 28 -7.83 14.24 -8.24
CA ASP A 28 -8.09 13.55 -9.50
C ASP A 28 -9.33 12.64 -9.48
N PHE A 29 -10.16 12.75 -8.44
CA PHE A 29 -11.33 11.90 -8.19
C PHE A 29 -11.01 10.41 -7.91
N GLY A 30 -9.73 10.05 -7.73
CA GLY A 30 -9.32 8.72 -7.32
C GLY A 30 -9.44 8.48 -5.82
N THR A 31 -9.47 7.20 -5.44
CA THR A 31 -9.39 6.74 -4.05
C THR A 31 -8.10 5.96 -3.82
N TYR A 32 -7.40 6.25 -2.73
CA TYR A 32 -6.08 5.69 -2.48
C TYR A 32 -5.94 5.18 -1.05
N VAL A 33 -5.14 4.12 -0.87
CA VAL A 33 -4.58 3.72 0.41
C VAL A 33 -3.33 4.56 0.67
N LEU A 34 -3.47 5.55 1.54
CA LEU A 34 -2.38 6.43 1.96
C LEU A 34 -1.51 5.74 3.02
N LYS A 35 -0.21 5.67 2.75
CA LYS A 35 0.81 5.24 3.71
C LYS A 35 1.52 6.46 4.30
N PHE A 36 1.37 6.62 5.61
CA PHE A 36 1.83 7.79 6.34
C PHE A 36 3.34 7.82 6.53
N ARG A 37 3.99 8.92 6.14
CA ARG A 37 5.42 9.17 6.37
C ARG A 37 5.80 9.19 7.85
N GLY A 38 4.88 9.63 8.70
CA GLY A 38 5.04 9.70 10.15
C GLY A 38 4.79 8.38 10.90
N ALA A 39 4.50 7.29 10.19
CA ALA A 39 4.31 5.97 10.80
C ALA A 39 5.61 5.41 11.38
N GLY A 40 5.51 4.50 12.35
CA GLY A 40 6.68 3.94 13.07
C GLY A 40 7.68 3.21 12.17
N GLN A 41 7.21 2.65 11.05
CA GLN A 41 8.06 2.02 10.02
C GLN A 41 8.95 3.04 9.28
N GLY A 42 8.53 4.31 9.26
CA GLY A 42 9.29 5.44 8.74
C GLY A 42 9.43 5.49 7.22
N ARG A 43 10.22 6.48 6.77
CA ARG A 43 10.42 6.79 5.34
C ARG A 43 11.07 5.66 4.55
N LYS A 44 11.90 4.83 5.17
CA LYS A 44 12.58 3.72 4.50
C LYS A 44 11.57 2.70 3.97
N ALA A 45 10.55 2.37 4.76
CA ALA A 45 9.48 1.47 4.34
C ALA A 45 8.69 2.05 3.15
N LEU A 46 8.42 3.37 3.12
CA LEU A 46 7.79 4.00 1.96
C LEU A 46 8.67 3.94 0.70
N VAL A 47 9.98 4.12 0.85
CA VAL A 47 10.92 3.99 -0.28
C VAL A 47 10.98 2.54 -0.76
N ALA A 48 11.00 1.57 0.15
CA ALA A 48 10.93 0.15 -0.18
C ALA A 48 9.65 -0.20 -0.94
N GLU A 49 8.50 0.25 -0.45
CA GLU A 49 7.21 0.09 -1.13
C GLU A 49 7.25 0.64 -2.56
N LEU A 50 7.74 1.86 -2.72
CA LEU A 50 7.82 2.50 -4.02
C LEU A 50 8.75 1.74 -4.99
N VAL A 51 9.95 1.39 -4.54
CA VAL A 51 10.96 0.77 -5.40
C VAL A 51 10.55 -0.66 -5.74
N ALA A 52 10.15 -1.47 -4.76
CA ALA A 52 9.73 -2.83 -4.99
C ALA A 52 8.44 -2.90 -5.82
N GLY A 53 7.46 -2.03 -5.55
CA GLY A 53 6.23 -1.92 -6.35
C GLY A 53 6.53 -1.58 -7.81
N GLU A 54 7.41 -0.61 -8.08
CA GLU A 54 7.78 -0.27 -9.45
C GLU A 54 8.59 -1.38 -10.14
N ILE A 55 9.43 -2.13 -9.41
CA ILE A 55 10.10 -3.32 -9.95
C ILE A 55 9.06 -4.38 -10.33
N ALA A 56 8.12 -4.71 -9.44
CA ALA A 56 7.04 -5.66 -9.72
C ALA A 56 6.24 -5.26 -10.96
N ARG A 57 5.87 -3.98 -11.06
CA ARG A 57 5.15 -3.44 -12.23
C ARG A 57 5.95 -3.59 -13.53
N ARG A 58 7.27 -3.38 -13.51
CA ARG A 58 8.16 -3.57 -14.67
C ARG A 58 8.39 -5.03 -15.03
N LEU A 59 8.18 -5.94 -14.09
CA LEU A 59 8.22 -7.38 -14.29
C LEU A 59 6.88 -7.94 -14.76
N ASP A 60 5.87 -7.11 -15.04
CA ASP A 60 4.50 -7.52 -15.38
C ASP A 60 3.82 -8.33 -14.25
N LEU A 61 4.08 -7.96 -13.00
CA LEU A 61 3.28 -8.37 -11.85
C LEU A 61 2.25 -7.29 -11.53
N LEU A 62 1.04 -7.70 -11.15
CA LEU A 62 -0.02 -6.75 -10.82
C LEU A 62 0.23 -6.19 -9.42
N VAL A 63 0.39 -4.87 -9.35
CA VAL A 63 0.44 -4.07 -8.13
C VAL A 63 -0.50 -2.88 -8.33
N PRO A 64 -1.16 -2.37 -7.28
CA PRO A 64 -1.89 -1.12 -7.40
C PRO A 64 -0.97 0.02 -7.87
N GLU A 65 -1.52 1.02 -8.57
CA GLU A 65 -0.71 2.16 -8.99
C GLU A 65 -0.13 2.87 -7.77
N VAL A 66 1.17 3.13 -7.78
CA VAL A 66 1.84 3.91 -6.74
C VAL A 66 1.85 5.38 -7.15
N VAL A 67 1.41 6.25 -6.24
CA VAL A 67 1.42 7.71 -6.42
C VAL A 67 2.07 8.40 -5.22
N LEU A 68 2.57 9.61 -5.46
CA LEU A 68 2.90 10.52 -4.38
C LEU A 68 1.64 11.27 -3.95
N ALA A 69 1.41 11.41 -2.65
CA ALA A 69 0.20 12.03 -2.12
C ALA A 69 0.54 13.17 -1.15
N CYS A 70 0.10 14.38 -1.47
CA CYS A 70 0.20 15.54 -0.59
C CYS A 70 -0.96 15.55 0.41
N LEU A 71 -0.65 15.43 1.69
CA LEU A 71 -1.61 15.48 2.78
C LEU A 71 -1.65 16.89 3.40
N ALA A 72 -2.80 17.55 3.36
CA ALA A 72 -2.98 18.84 4.03
C ALA A 72 -2.98 18.65 5.57
N PRO A 73 -2.37 19.58 6.35
CA PRO A 73 -2.40 19.53 7.83
C PRO A 73 -3.81 19.53 8.44
N GLU A 74 -4.81 20.02 7.70
CA GLU A 74 -6.21 20.09 8.10
C GLU A 74 -6.94 18.75 7.97
N LEU A 75 -6.44 17.83 7.14
CA LEU A 75 -7.10 16.57 6.83
C LEU A 75 -7.09 15.65 8.07
N GLY A 76 -8.23 15.03 8.36
CA GLY A 76 -8.36 14.10 9.49
C GLY A 76 -8.40 14.77 10.88
N ARG A 77 -8.63 16.09 10.95
CA ARG A 77 -8.92 16.78 12.23
C ARG A 77 -10.11 16.21 13.01
N SER A 78 -11.04 15.57 12.31
CA SER A 78 -12.21 14.91 12.89
C SER A 78 -11.97 13.46 13.32
N GLU A 79 -10.76 12.92 13.13
CA GLU A 79 -10.41 11.58 13.59
C GLU A 79 -10.54 11.51 15.12
N PRO A 80 -11.39 10.64 15.70
CA PRO A 80 -11.56 10.56 17.15
C PRO A 80 -10.34 9.96 17.87
N ASP A 81 -9.52 9.16 17.19
CA ASP A 81 -8.39 8.45 17.77
C ASP A 81 -7.15 9.38 17.92
N PRO A 82 -6.71 9.70 19.15
CA PRO A 82 -5.58 10.62 19.37
C PRO A 82 -4.26 10.13 18.77
N GLU A 83 -4.05 8.82 18.66
CA GLU A 83 -2.82 8.25 18.08
C GLU A 83 -2.79 8.50 16.58
N ILE A 84 -3.93 8.28 15.90
CA ILE A 84 -4.07 8.54 14.47
C ILE A 84 -4.03 10.05 14.19
N GLN A 85 -4.61 10.89 15.05
CA GLN A 85 -4.48 12.35 14.93
C GLN A 85 -3.01 12.80 14.96
N ASP A 86 -2.20 12.27 15.88
CA ASP A 86 -0.79 12.63 15.95
C ASP A 86 -0.02 12.11 14.72
N LEU A 87 -0.34 10.89 14.26
CA LEU A 87 0.21 10.33 13.03
C LEU A 87 -0.08 11.23 11.81
N LEU A 88 -1.32 11.71 11.66
CA LEU A 88 -1.74 12.61 10.58
C LEU A 88 -0.95 13.92 10.63
N LYS A 89 -0.82 14.54 11.82
CA LYS A 89 -0.04 15.78 12.01
C LYS A 89 1.42 15.61 11.61
N ARG A 90 2.07 14.53 12.05
CA ARG A 90 3.46 14.21 11.69
C ARG A 90 3.63 13.90 10.19
N SER A 91 2.54 13.56 9.51
CA SER A 91 2.52 13.16 8.10
C SER A 91 2.09 14.27 7.15
N ALA A 92 1.91 15.51 7.60
CA ALA A 92 1.59 16.63 6.72
C ALA A 92 2.62 16.80 5.58
N GLY A 93 2.15 17.11 4.37
CA GLY A 93 2.94 17.20 3.15
C GLY A 93 3.04 15.87 2.39
N LEU A 94 4.20 15.59 1.79
CA LEU A 94 4.37 14.47 0.87
C LEU A 94 4.44 13.09 1.58
N ASN A 95 3.58 12.18 1.13
CA ASN A 95 3.48 10.77 1.52
C ASN A 95 3.47 9.88 0.26
N LEU A 96 3.28 8.58 0.46
CA LEU A 96 3.08 7.60 -0.59
C LEU A 96 1.64 7.08 -0.51
N ALA A 97 1.00 6.86 -1.64
CA ALA A 97 -0.29 6.18 -1.68
C ALA A 97 -0.33 5.14 -2.79
N LEU A 98 -1.18 4.13 -2.61
CA LEU A 98 -1.46 3.11 -3.59
C LEU A 98 -2.92 3.22 -4.01
N ASP A 99 -3.22 2.93 -5.27
CA ASP A 99 -4.61 2.86 -5.74
C ASP A 99 -5.42 1.90 -4.84
N TYR A 100 -6.59 2.35 -4.41
CA TYR A 100 -7.48 1.53 -3.60
C TYR A 100 -8.30 0.65 -4.53
N LEU A 101 -8.20 -0.68 -4.38
CA LEU A 101 -8.91 -1.65 -5.20
C LEU A 101 -10.27 -2.00 -4.57
N PRO A 102 -11.40 -1.37 -4.97
CA PRO A 102 -12.65 -1.52 -4.24
C PRO A 102 -13.23 -2.91 -4.48
N GLY A 103 -13.64 -3.58 -3.41
CA GLY A 103 -14.18 -4.95 -3.47
C GLY A 103 -13.12 -6.04 -3.66
N SER A 104 -11.83 -5.71 -3.55
CA SER A 104 -10.78 -6.73 -3.48
C SER A 104 -10.93 -7.58 -2.22
N LEU A 105 -10.56 -8.85 -2.32
CA LEU A 105 -10.57 -9.81 -1.21
C LEU A 105 -9.14 -10.23 -0.87
N GLY A 106 -8.88 -10.58 0.40
CA GLY A 106 -7.62 -11.23 0.76
C GLY A 106 -7.45 -12.57 0.03
N PHE A 107 -6.24 -12.83 -0.47
CA PHE A 107 -5.94 -14.11 -1.11
C PHE A 107 -5.87 -15.26 -0.10
N ASP A 108 -6.61 -16.34 -0.39
CA ASP A 108 -6.54 -17.61 0.34
C ASP A 108 -6.06 -18.74 -0.60
N PRO A 109 -4.88 -19.35 -0.33
CA PRO A 109 -4.34 -20.41 -1.18
C PRO A 109 -5.19 -21.68 -1.20
N LEU A 110 -6.09 -21.89 -0.22
CA LEU A 110 -6.99 -23.03 -0.16
C LEU A 110 -8.22 -22.88 -1.06
N VAL A 111 -8.58 -21.65 -1.42
CA VAL A 111 -9.78 -21.37 -2.21
C VAL A 111 -9.48 -21.36 -3.71
N GLY A 112 -8.37 -20.75 -4.11
CA GLY A 112 -8.03 -20.55 -5.52
C GLY A 112 -6.55 -20.28 -5.72
N PRO A 113 -5.70 -21.32 -5.73
CA PRO A 113 -4.27 -21.12 -5.95
C PRO A 113 -3.99 -20.56 -7.35
N PRO A 114 -3.03 -19.63 -7.49
CA PRO A 114 -2.61 -19.15 -8.81
C PRO A 114 -1.95 -20.26 -9.62
N ASP A 115 -1.77 -20.03 -10.92
CA ASP A 115 -0.96 -20.92 -11.74
C ASP A 115 0.48 -20.99 -11.21
N SER A 116 1.13 -22.13 -11.42
CA SER A 116 2.48 -22.39 -10.90
C SER A 116 3.53 -21.44 -11.46
N GLY A 117 3.32 -20.89 -12.67
CA GLY A 117 4.21 -19.90 -13.28
C GLY A 117 4.14 -18.56 -12.56
N LEU A 118 2.93 -18.04 -12.31
CA LEU A 118 2.71 -16.82 -11.53
C LEU A 118 3.22 -16.99 -10.10
N ALA A 119 2.88 -18.10 -9.43
CA ALA A 119 3.38 -18.40 -8.09
C ALA A 119 4.92 -18.35 -8.04
N SER A 120 5.58 -18.99 -9.01
CA SER A 120 7.05 -19.02 -9.09
C SER A 120 7.65 -17.64 -9.35
N ARG A 121 7.01 -16.81 -10.19
CA ARG A 121 7.44 -15.42 -10.45
C ARG A 121 7.31 -14.54 -9.21
N ILE A 122 6.24 -14.71 -8.42
CA ILE A 122 6.05 -13.98 -7.16
C ILE A 122 7.15 -14.35 -6.17
N VAL A 123 7.40 -15.65 -5.96
CA VAL A 123 8.48 -16.12 -5.07
C VAL A 123 9.84 -15.61 -5.52
N TRP A 124 10.13 -15.66 -6.83
CA TRP A 124 11.37 -15.11 -7.38
C TRP A 124 11.48 -13.60 -7.16
N PHE A 125 10.40 -12.86 -7.35
CA PHE A 125 10.36 -11.42 -7.10
C PHE A 125 10.60 -11.09 -5.63
N ASP A 126 9.93 -11.77 -4.69
CA ASP A 126 10.15 -11.58 -3.26
C ASP A 126 11.61 -11.88 -2.89
N ALA A 127 12.23 -12.90 -3.50
CA ALA A 127 13.66 -13.16 -3.30
C ALA A 127 14.56 -12.04 -3.86
N LEU A 128 14.23 -11.48 -5.03
CA LEU A 128 14.97 -10.38 -5.66
C LEU A 128 14.96 -9.11 -4.80
N VAL A 129 13.79 -8.70 -4.31
CA VAL A 129 13.63 -7.48 -3.50
C VAL A 129 13.84 -7.74 -2.01
N THR A 130 14.20 -8.97 -1.66
CA THR A 130 14.37 -9.42 -0.28
C THR A 130 13.14 -9.07 0.57
N ASN A 131 11.96 -9.52 0.17
CA ASN A 131 10.71 -9.31 0.91
C ASN A 131 10.51 -10.43 1.93
N VAL A 132 10.58 -10.12 3.22
CA VAL A 132 10.42 -11.11 4.30
C VAL A 132 9.00 -11.21 4.83
N ASP A 133 8.12 -10.28 4.45
CA ASP A 133 6.78 -10.17 5.05
C ASP A 133 5.73 -10.98 4.29
N ARG A 134 5.98 -11.33 3.02
CA ARG A 134 5.11 -12.25 2.27
C ARG A 134 5.30 -13.69 2.77
N THR A 135 4.38 -14.13 3.62
CA THR A 135 4.41 -15.45 4.27
C THR A 135 3.08 -16.19 4.10
N PRO A 136 3.01 -17.50 4.39
CA PRO A 136 1.73 -18.23 4.34
C PRO A 136 0.65 -17.68 5.28
N ARG A 137 1.04 -16.95 6.34
CA ARG A 137 0.10 -16.33 7.29
C ARG A 137 -0.20 -14.87 6.99
N ASN A 138 0.70 -14.21 6.28
CA ASN A 138 0.56 -12.83 5.83
C ASN A 138 0.87 -12.79 4.34
N THR A 139 -0.13 -13.09 3.50
CA THR A 139 0.11 -13.26 2.08
C THR A 139 0.39 -11.93 1.39
N ASN A 140 -0.05 -10.79 1.93
CA ASN A 140 0.03 -9.47 1.28
C ASN A 140 -0.40 -9.52 -0.19
N LEU A 141 -1.43 -10.32 -0.47
CA LEU A 141 -1.99 -10.57 -1.79
C LEU A 141 -3.49 -10.30 -1.75
N LEU A 142 -3.98 -9.65 -2.78
CA LEU A 142 -5.40 -9.41 -3.00
C LEU A 142 -5.89 -10.11 -4.26
N VAL A 143 -7.12 -10.59 -4.26
CA VAL A 143 -7.85 -10.98 -5.46
C VAL A 143 -8.80 -9.84 -5.83
N TRP A 144 -8.63 -9.28 -7.03
CA TRP A 144 -9.48 -8.21 -7.55
C TRP A 144 -9.75 -8.44 -9.04
N HIS A 145 -11.04 -8.50 -9.38
CA HIS A 145 -11.52 -8.90 -10.71
C HIS A 145 -10.84 -10.19 -11.22
N ASP A 146 -10.90 -11.25 -10.41
CA ASP A 146 -10.36 -12.60 -10.69
C ASP A 146 -8.85 -12.64 -10.99
N ARG A 147 -8.11 -11.61 -10.58
CA ARG A 147 -6.66 -11.52 -10.75
C ARG A 147 -5.99 -11.31 -9.40
N LEU A 148 -4.77 -11.83 -9.28
CA LEU A 148 -3.96 -11.73 -8.09
C LEU A 148 -3.10 -10.46 -8.13
N TRP A 149 -3.15 -9.65 -7.08
CA TRP A 149 -2.46 -8.38 -6.93
C TRP A 149 -1.54 -8.41 -5.72
N LEU A 150 -0.32 -7.93 -5.89
CA LEU A 150 0.69 -7.82 -4.84
C LEU A 150 0.54 -6.47 -4.15
N ILE A 151 0.49 -6.50 -2.82
CA ILE A 151 0.50 -5.31 -1.99
C ILE A 151 1.61 -5.41 -0.94
N ASP A 152 1.79 -4.30 -0.22
CA ASP A 152 2.63 -4.16 0.97
C ASP A 152 4.05 -4.71 0.85
N HIS A 153 4.88 -3.98 0.11
CA HIS A 153 6.31 -4.26 -0.07
C HIS A 153 7.19 -3.45 0.89
N GLY A 154 6.61 -2.77 1.88
CA GLY A 154 7.34 -1.89 2.80
C GLY A 154 8.41 -2.58 3.65
N ALA A 155 8.36 -3.91 3.77
CA ALA A 155 9.35 -4.75 4.44
C ALA A 155 10.41 -5.36 3.50
N SER A 156 10.57 -4.80 2.31
CA SER A 156 11.59 -5.20 1.31
C SER A 156 12.86 -4.34 1.44
N LEU A 157 13.94 -4.74 0.76
CA LEU A 157 15.16 -3.92 0.59
C LEU A 157 15.78 -3.42 1.92
N TYR A 158 15.84 -4.30 2.92
CA TYR A 158 16.40 -4.02 4.26
C TYR A 158 17.93 -3.92 4.29
#